data_AF-A2S523-F1
#
_entry.id   AF-A2S523-F1
#
_cell.length_a   1.000
_cell.length_b   1.000
_cell.length_c   1.000
_cell.angle_alpha   90.00
_cell.angle_beta   90.00
_cell.angle_gamma   90.00
#
_symmetry.space_group_name_H-M   'P 1'
#
loop_
_entity.id
_entity.type
_entity.pdbx_description
1 polymer ?
#
loop_
_entity_poly.entity_id
_entity_poly.type
_entity_poly.pdbx_seq_one_letter_code
_entity_poly.pdbx_strand_id
1 'polypeptide(L)'
;MLADGRSLSFDPAHDFIDFPGGGKKFTVRFDARSGRYWSLANAVPNADGGANLERVRNTLALTSSPDLRHWSVERVLLQSADAQRHGFQYADWQFDGDDIVAVVRMAFDDGEGGAHSQHDSNYVTFVRVRDFRHAAADKRDGAKPD
;
A
#
# COMPACT_ATOMS: atom_id res chain seq x y z
N MET A 1 -14.55 -20.22 -5.46
CA MET A 1 -14.24 -20.63 -6.85
C MET A 1 -14.80 -22.01 -7.07
N LEU A 2 -15.54 -22.21 -8.17
CA LEU A 2 -15.86 -23.57 -8.63
C LEU A 2 -14.56 -24.23 -9.14
N ALA A 3 -14.41 -25.51 -8.89
CA ALA A 3 -13.14 -26.24 -8.86
C ALA A 3 -12.33 -26.32 -10.19
N ASP A 4 -12.88 -25.83 -11.31
CA ASP A 4 -12.27 -25.95 -12.64
C ASP A 4 -11.71 -24.63 -13.20
N GLY A 5 -11.94 -23.49 -12.55
CA GLY A 5 -11.51 -22.17 -13.02
C GLY A 5 -12.15 -21.71 -14.34
N ARG A 6 -13.21 -22.37 -14.82
CA ARG A 6 -13.87 -22.07 -16.11
C ARG A 6 -15.09 -21.17 -15.99
N SER A 7 -15.63 -21.06 -14.77
CA SER A 7 -16.80 -20.25 -14.46
C SER A 7 -16.43 -19.14 -13.48
N LEU A 8 -16.73 -17.90 -13.83
CA LEU A 8 -16.62 -16.73 -12.95
C LEU A 8 -18.02 -16.21 -12.63
N SER A 9 -18.27 -15.96 -11.35
CA SER A 9 -19.48 -15.31 -10.85
C SER A 9 -19.09 -14.07 -10.05
N PHE A 10 -19.91 -13.03 -10.11
CA PHE A 10 -19.77 -11.82 -9.32
C PHE A 10 -21.13 -11.42 -8.77
N ASP A 11 -21.21 -11.24 -7.46
CA ASP A 11 -22.36 -10.70 -6.77
C ASP A 11 -22.05 -9.28 -6.29
N PRO A 12 -22.64 -8.23 -6.90
CA PRO A 12 -22.38 -6.85 -6.50
C PRO A 12 -22.77 -6.53 -5.05
N ALA A 13 -23.61 -7.35 -4.40
CA ALA A 13 -23.95 -7.16 -3.00
C ALA A 13 -22.91 -7.76 -2.03
N HIS A 14 -22.09 -8.72 -2.48
CA HIS A 14 -21.24 -9.53 -1.59
C HIS A 14 -19.75 -9.62 -2.01
N ASP A 15 -19.43 -9.28 -3.26
CA ASP A 15 -18.08 -9.44 -3.83
C ASP A 15 -17.23 -8.16 -3.88
N PHE A 16 -17.79 -7.02 -3.48
CA PHE A 16 -16.95 -5.88 -3.11
C PHE A 16 -16.29 -6.14 -1.76
N ILE A 17 -15.00 -5.85 -1.66
CA ILE A 17 -14.21 -5.99 -0.44
C ILE A 17 -13.53 -4.67 -0.11
N ASP A 18 -13.32 -4.44 1.18
CA ASP A 18 -12.52 -3.31 1.65
C ASP A 18 -11.03 -3.68 1.57
N PHE A 19 -10.37 -3.15 0.54
CA PHE A 19 -8.93 -3.26 0.40
C PHE A 19 -8.27 -1.88 0.58
N PRO A 20 -7.51 -1.65 1.66
CA PRO A 20 -6.76 -0.41 1.85
C PRO A 20 -5.82 -0.11 0.69
N GLY A 21 -6.15 0.92 -0.10
CA GLY A 21 -5.39 1.31 -1.30
C GLY A 21 -5.79 0.59 -2.59
N GLY A 22 -6.88 -0.20 -2.59
CA GLY A 22 -7.40 -0.90 -3.76
C GLY A 22 -7.87 0.02 -4.90
N GLY A 23 -8.08 1.31 -4.62
CA GLY A 23 -8.37 2.34 -5.64
C GLY A 23 -7.14 2.87 -6.39
N LYS A 24 -5.96 2.26 -6.21
CA LYS A 24 -4.70 2.59 -6.90
C LYS A 24 -4.08 1.32 -7.47
N LYS A 25 -2.96 1.44 -8.20
CA LYS A 25 -2.26 0.24 -8.69
C LYS A 25 -1.52 -0.43 -7.53
N PHE A 26 -1.63 -1.75 -7.47
CA PHE A 26 -1.02 -2.59 -6.45
C PHE A 26 -0.58 -3.93 -7.06
N THR A 27 0.34 -4.60 -6.39
CA THR A 27 0.82 -5.95 -6.73
C THR A 27 0.64 -6.87 -5.53
N VAL A 28 -0.04 -8.00 -5.71
CA VAL A 28 -0.25 -9.02 -4.67
C VAL A 28 0.61 -10.24 -4.93
N ARG A 29 1.28 -10.77 -3.90
CA ARG A 29 1.99 -12.05 -3.97
C ARG A 29 1.70 -12.91 -2.72
N PHE A 30 1.63 -14.22 -2.92
CA PHE A 30 1.46 -15.19 -1.83
C PHE A 30 2.80 -15.57 -1.22
N ASP A 31 2.91 -15.50 0.09
CA ASP A 31 4.03 -16.04 0.87
C ASP A 31 3.64 -17.39 1.48
N ALA A 32 4.24 -18.47 0.97
CA ALA A 32 3.97 -19.82 1.47
C ALA A 32 4.43 -20.02 2.93
N ARG A 33 5.38 -19.22 3.43
CA ARG A 33 5.88 -19.35 4.81
C ARG A 33 4.88 -18.81 5.83
N SER A 34 4.31 -17.63 5.58
CA SER A 34 3.27 -17.07 6.44
C SER A 34 1.87 -17.58 6.12
N GLY A 35 1.66 -18.17 4.93
CA GLY A 35 0.34 -18.53 4.42
C GLY A 35 -0.55 -17.31 4.15
N ARG A 36 0.06 -16.18 3.77
CA ARG A 36 -0.66 -14.91 3.55
C ARG A 36 -0.31 -14.32 2.19
N TYR A 37 -1.25 -13.56 1.64
CA TYR A 37 -1.04 -12.66 0.54
C TYR A 37 -0.54 -11.32 1.08
N TRP A 38 0.46 -10.75 0.42
CA TRP A 38 1.06 -9.47 0.79
C TRP A 38 0.91 -8.49 -0.37
N SER A 39 0.92 -7.19 -0.06
CA SER A 39 0.93 -6.11 -1.05
C SER A 39 1.55 -4.84 -0.48
N LEU A 40 2.12 -4.00 -1.35
CA LEU A 40 2.45 -2.61 -1.06
C LEU A 40 1.40 -1.72 -1.73
N ALA A 41 0.55 -1.06 -0.94
CA ALA A 41 -0.60 -0.32 -1.45
C ALA A 41 -0.71 1.07 -0.83
N ASN A 42 -1.36 1.99 -1.55
CA ASN A 42 -1.63 3.33 -1.07
C ASN A 42 -2.80 3.36 -0.09
N ALA A 43 -2.61 2.80 1.10
CA ALA A 43 -3.61 2.86 2.15
C ALA A 43 -3.85 4.33 2.55
N VAL A 44 -5.12 4.75 2.59
CA VAL A 44 -5.51 6.08 3.02
C VAL A 44 -6.01 5.99 4.46
N PRO A 45 -5.21 6.38 5.47
CA PRO A 45 -5.68 6.40 6.85
C PRO A 45 -6.70 7.53 7.01
N ASN A 46 -7.84 7.26 7.66
CA ASN A 46 -8.80 8.27 8.11
C ASN A 46 -9.31 9.20 6.99
N ALA A 47 -9.97 8.61 5.99
CA ALA A 47 -10.70 9.40 5.00
C ALA A 47 -12.03 9.90 5.60
N ASP A 48 -12.07 11.12 6.12
CA ASP A 48 -13.29 11.76 6.67
C ASP A 48 -14.30 12.19 5.59
N GLY A 49 -14.33 11.52 4.43
CA GLY A 49 -15.28 11.73 3.34
C GLY A 49 -15.12 13.03 2.52
N GLY A 50 -14.35 14.01 2.99
CA GLY A 50 -14.17 15.30 2.32
C GLY A 50 -13.10 15.35 1.23
N ALA A 51 -12.18 14.38 1.19
CA ALA A 51 -11.07 14.36 0.23
C ALA A 51 -11.41 13.55 -1.03
N ASN A 52 -10.93 14.02 -2.19
CA ASN A 52 -10.96 13.20 -3.41
C ASN A 52 -9.98 12.02 -3.26
N LEU A 53 -10.49 10.86 -2.86
CA LEU A 53 -9.73 9.62 -2.63
C LEU A 53 -9.00 9.12 -3.88
N GLU A 54 -9.40 9.58 -5.07
CA GLU A 54 -8.64 9.32 -6.29
C GLU A 54 -7.22 9.93 -6.21
N ARG A 55 -7.09 11.10 -5.57
CA ARG A 55 -5.84 11.86 -5.52
C ARG A 55 -4.97 11.55 -4.30
N VAL A 56 -5.44 10.79 -3.34
CA VAL A 56 -4.66 10.51 -2.12
C VAL A 56 -3.67 9.38 -2.39
N ARG A 57 -2.37 9.69 -2.42
CA ARG A 57 -1.26 8.75 -2.73
C ARG A 57 -0.02 8.92 -1.84
N ASN A 58 -0.10 9.80 -0.85
CA ASN A 58 0.98 10.23 0.03
C ASN A 58 1.28 9.24 1.17
N THR A 59 0.70 8.03 1.14
CA THR A 59 0.97 6.96 2.11
C THR A 59 1.17 5.66 1.33
N LEU A 60 2.26 4.93 1.61
CA LEU A 60 2.51 3.57 1.12
C LEU A 60 2.57 2.65 2.32
N ALA A 61 1.75 1.60 2.32
CA ALA A 61 1.66 0.66 3.41
C ALA A 61 1.90 -0.77 2.94
N LEU A 62 2.52 -1.56 3.81
CA LEU A 62 2.52 -3.01 3.73
C LEU A 62 1.15 -3.50 4.21
N THR A 63 0.47 -4.24 3.36
CA THR A 63 -0.82 -4.86 3.67
C THR A 63 -0.73 -6.36 3.48
N SER A 64 -1.59 -7.09 4.21
CA SER A 64 -1.67 -8.53 4.05
C SER A 64 -3.10 -9.05 4.17
N SER A 65 -3.34 -10.24 3.61
CA SER A 65 -4.63 -10.93 3.67
C SER A 65 -4.43 -12.44 3.76
N PRO A 66 -5.23 -13.17 4.56
CA PRO A 66 -5.20 -14.63 4.56
C PRO A 66 -5.96 -15.25 3.36
N ASP A 67 -6.88 -14.50 2.72
CA ASP A 67 -7.88 -15.08 1.80
C ASP A 67 -8.21 -14.20 0.59
N LEU A 68 -7.45 -13.13 0.36
CA LEU A 68 -7.67 -12.08 -0.64
C LEU A 68 -8.93 -11.24 -0.44
N ARG A 69 -9.73 -11.49 0.60
CA ARG A 69 -10.97 -10.74 0.90
C ARG A 69 -10.80 -9.83 2.10
N HIS A 70 -10.24 -10.35 3.18
CA HIS A 70 -10.01 -9.60 4.42
C HIS A 70 -8.58 -9.07 4.45
N TRP A 71 -8.41 -7.75 4.39
CA TRP A 71 -7.10 -7.11 4.35
C TRP A 71 -6.79 -6.37 5.65
N SER A 72 -5.53 -6.41 6.05
CA SER A 72 -5.00 -5.67 7.20
C SER A 72 -3.85 -4.78 6.75
N VAL A 73 -3.76 -3.59 7.34
CA VAL A 73 -2.58 -2.72 7.23
C VAL A 73 -1.59 -3.17 8.29
N GLU A 74 -0.45 -3.71 7.87
CA GLU A 74 0.57 -4.27 8.77
C GLU A 74 1.57 -3.21 9.22
N ARG A 75 1.95 -2.32 8.29
CA ARG A 75 2.95 -1.27 8.55
C ARG A 75 2.79 -0.13 7.55
N VAL A 76 2.82 1.12 8.01
CA VAL A 76 3.04 2.28 7.13
C VAL A 76 4.54 2.36 6.83
N LEU A 77 4.91 2.32 5.55
CA LEU A 77 6.30 2.31 5.10
C LEU A 77 6.80 3.72 4.78
N LEU A 78 5.96 4.49 4.09
CA LEU A 78 6.23 5.87 3.70
C LEU A 78 4.98 6.69 3.90
N GLN A 79 5.13 7.91 4.44
CA GLN A 79 4.03 8.85 4.61
C GLN A 79 4.53 10.28 4.47
N SER A 80 3.71 11.13 3.87
CA SER A 80 3.94 12.57 3.73
C SER A 80 2.73 13.35 4.22
N ALA A 81 2.94 14.52 4.82
CA ALA A 81 1.85 15.45 5.14
C ALA A 81 1.31 16.18 3.88
N ASP A 82 2.12 16.33 2.84
CA ASP A 82 1.70 16.97 1.59
C ASP A 82 0.97 15.98 0.67
N ALA A 83 -0.35 15.92 0.79
CA ALA A 83 -1.18 15.05 -0.05
C ALA A 83 -1.43 15.58 -1.47
N GLN A 84 -1.05 16.82 -1.78
CA GLN A 84 -1.30 17.42 -3.09
C GLN A 84 -0.14 17.20 -4.05
N ARG A 85 1.10 17.27 -3.54
CA ARG A 85 2.32 17.12 -4.33
C ARG A 85 3.00 15.77 -4.14
N HIS A 86 2.88 15.13 -2.96
CA HIS A 86 3.59 13.89 -2.69
C HIS A 86 2.76 12.63 -2.97
N GLY A 87 3.40 11.63 -3.59
CA GLY A 87 2.77 10.36 -3.95
C GLY A 87 3.77 9.23 -4.09
N PHE A 88 3.40 8.03 -3.61
CA PHE A 88 4.25 6.84 -3.61
C PHE A 88 3.55 5.74 -4.40
N GLN A 89 3.78 5.68 -5.70
CA GLN A 89 2.91 4.99 -6.63
C GLN A 89 3.53 3.76 -7.25
N TYR A 90 2.66 2.81 -7.63
CA TYR A 90 2.98 1.69 -8.51
C TYR A 90 4.17 0.90 -7.98
N ALA A 91 4.14 0.63 -6.67
CA ALA A 91 5.14 -0.21 -6.04
C ALA A 91 5.05 -1.62 -6.65
N ASP A 92 6.10 -2.02 -7.36
CA ASP A 92 6.29 -3.42 -7.73
C ASP A 92 7.45 -3.99 -6.92
N TRP A 93 7.31 -5.24 -6.50
CA TRP A 93 8.11 -5.78 -5.41
C TRP A 93 8.27 -7.29 -5.49
N GLN A 94 9.31 -7.80 -4.83
CA GLN A 94 9.65 -9.23 -4.72
C GLN A 94 10.06 -9.58 -3.30
N PHE A 95 9.91 -10.86 -2.94
CA PHE A 95 10.54 -11.40 -1.73
C PHE A 95 12.05 -11.54 -1.93
N ASP A 96 12.81 -11.17 -0.90
CA ASP A 96 14.26 -11.33 -0.80
C ASP A 96 14.56 -11.97 0.57
N GLY A 97 14.38 -13.28 0.66
CA GLY A 97 14.45 -14.03 1.92
C GLY A 97 13.39 -13.60 2.93
N ASP A 98 13.83 -12.96 4.02
CA ASP A 98 12.97 -12.40 5.07
C ASP A 98 12.54 -10.95 4.81
N ASP A 99 13.04 -10.35 3.73
CA ASP A 99 12.75 -8.99 3.33
C ASP A 99 11.83 -8.94 2.10
N ILE A 100 11.27 -7.75 1.85
CA ILE A 100 10.72 -7.37 0.56
C ILE A 100 11.63 -6.30 -0.05
N VAL A 101 11.91 -6.41 -1.35
CA VAL A 101 12.55 -5.37 -2.15
C VAL A 101 11.56 -4.83 -3.17
N ALA A 102 11.54 -3.51 -3.34
CA ALA A 102 10.54 -2.84 -4.16
C ALA A 102 11.15 -1.68 -4.94
N VAL A 103 10.56 -1.41 -6.08
CA VAL A 103 10.77 -0.19 -6.87
C VAL A 103 9.49 0.63 -6.81
N VAL A 104 9.60 1.91 -6.48
CA VAL A 104 8.45 2.79 -6.26
C VAL A 104 8.61 4.06 -7.09
N ARG A 105 7.57 4.43 -7.83
CA ARG A 105 7.49 5.74 -8.49
C ARG A 105 7.15 6.80 -7.46
N MET A 106 7.99 7.81 -7.33
CA MET A 106 7.85 8.87 -6.35
C MET A 106 7.45 10.16 -7.06
N ALA A 107 6.41 10.81 -6.54
CA ALA A 107 6.22 12.24 -6.64
C ALA A 107 6.65 12.81 -5.28
N PHE A 108 7.80 13.46 -5.20
CA PHE A 108 8.35 13.96 -3.93
C PHE A 108 9.40 15.04 -4.15
N ASP A 109 9.80 15.74 -3.10
CA ASP A 109 10.91 16.70 -3.17
C ASP A 109 12.27 15.98 -3.28
N ASP A 110 13.10 16.41 -4.23
CA ASP A 110 14.47 15.97 -4.45
C ASP A 110 15.45 17.17 -4.47
N GLY A 111 16.73 16.92 -4.75
CA GLY A 111 17.77 17.96 -4.74
C GLY A 111 17.62 19.02 -5.84
N GLU A 112 16.77 18.79 -6.84
CA GLU A 112 16.55 19.68 -7.99
C GLU A 112 15.16 20.36 -7.94
N GLY A 113 14.27 19.92 -7.05
CA GLY A 113 12.97 20.54 -6.81
C GLY A 113 11.90 19.57 -6.31
N GLY A 114 10.64 19.97 -6.44
CA GLY A 114 9.48 19.17 -6.01
C GLY A 114 8.68 18.62 -7.19
N ALA A 115 7.97 17.51 -6.96
CA ALA A 115 6.99 17.03 -7.92
C ALA A 115 5.89 18.06 -8.18
N HIS A 116 5.43 18.14 -9.43
CA HIS A 116 4.34 19.04 -9.82
C HIS A 116 3.02 18.69 -9.10
N SER A 117 2.72 17.40 -8.98
CA SER A 117 1.56 16.89 -8.28
C SER A 117 1.79 15.47 -7.79
N GLN A 118 0.98 15.01 -6.84
CA GLN A 118 1.02 13.64 -6.34
C GLN A 118 0.88 12.58 -7.44
N HIS A 119 0.32 12.93 -8.60
CA HIS A 119 0.12 12.04 -9.74
C HIS A 119 1.36 11.97 -10.66
N ASP A 120 2.15 13.04 -10.69
CA ASP A 120 3.25 13.25 -11.63
C ASP A 120 4.57 12.89 -10.98
N SER A 121 4.94 11.61 -11.06
CA SER A 121 6.20 11.12 -10.51
C SER A 121 7.39 11.79 -11.18
N ASN A 122 8.32 12.33 -10.39
CA ASN A 122 9.58 12.92 -10.86
C ASN A 122 10.77 11.95 -10.77
N TYR A 123 10.71 10.91 -9.92
CA TYR A 123 11.77 9.91 -9.87
C TYR A 123 11.28 8.53 -9.43
N VAL A 124 12.19 7.55 -9.46
CA VAL A 124 11.97 6.18 -9.00
C VAL A 124 12.99 5.87 -7.91
N THR A 125 12.54 5.24 -6.83
CA THR A 125 13.41 4.83 -5.73
C THR A 125 13.31 3.34 -5.44
N PHE A 126 14.34 2.83 -4.77
CA PHE A 126 14.38 1.48 -4.24
C PHE A 126 13.98 1.50 -2.75
N VAL A 127 13.10 0.60 -2.36
CA VAL A 127 12.66 0.41 -0.97
C VAL A 127 12.94 -1.03 -0.56
N ARG A 128 13.53 -1.22 0.62
CA ARG A 128 13.62 -2.53 1.27
C ARG A 128 12.80 -2.52 2.54
N VAL A 129 11.81 -3.40 2.62
CA VAL A 129 11.04 -3.66 3.83
C VAL A 129 11.68 -4.84 4.53
N ARG A 130 12.47 -4.55 5.56
CA ARG A 130 13.15 -5.60 6.31
C ARG A 130 12.18 -6.35 7.20
N ASP A 131 12.40 -7.65 7.28
CA ASP A 131 11.69 -8.55 8.17
C ASP A 131 10.16 -8.34 8.11
N PHE A 132 9.61 -8.39 6.90
CA PHE A 132 8.25 -7.95 6.63
C PHE A 132 7.19 -8.83 7.32
N ARG A 133 7.55 -10.06 7.68
CA ARG A 133 6.68 -11.03 8.36
C ARG A 133 6.49 -10.72 9.84
N HIS A 134 7.42 -10.00 10.45
CA HIS A 134 7.31 -9.60 11.85
C HIS A 134 6.91 -8.12 11.92
N ALA A 135 5.64 -7.87 12.20
CA ALA A 135 5.18 -6.54 12.54
C ALA A 135 5.78 -6.15 13.90
N ALA A 136 6.74 -5.22 13.92
CA ALA A 136 6.99 -4.46 15.13
C ALA A 136 5.70 -3.67 15.42
N ALA A 137 5.01 -4.05 16.48
CA ALA A 137 3.96 -3.25 17.09
C ALA A 137 4.61 -1.96 17.65
N ASP A 138 4.95 -1.02 16.78
CA ASP A 138 5.37 0.31 17.21
C ASP A 138 4.10 1.11 17.48
N LYS A 139 3.51 0.86 18.65
CA LYS A 139 2.52 1.76 19.24
C LYS A 139 3.23 3.08 19.49
N ARG A 140 3.14 4.01 18.54
CA ARG A 140 3.35 5.42 18.87
C ARG A 140 2.11 5.88 19.61
N ASP A 141 2.13 5.66 20.92
CA ASP A 141 1.23 6.33 21.83
C ASP A 141 1.38 7.84 21.62
N GLY A 142 0.25 8.50 21.43
CA GLY A 142 0.19 9.93 21.14
C GLY A 142 0.83 10.74 22.26
N ALA A 143 2.04 11.26 22.01
CA ALA A 143 2.55 12.39 22.74
C ALA A 143 1.88 13.65 22.19
N LYS A 144 0.95 14.20 22.98
CA LYS A 144 0.38 15.53 22.77
C LYS A 144 1.48 16.56 23.07
N PRO A 145 1.70 17.58 22.23
CA PRO A 145 2.63 18.65 22.57
C PRO A 145 2.01 19.56 23.65
N ASP A 146 2.86 19.96 24.59
CA ASP A 146 2.62 21.01 25.59
C ASP A 146 2.43 22.40 24.94
#